data_AF-A0A537HT27-F1
#
_entry.id   AF-A0A537HT27-F1
#
_cell.length_a   1.000
_cell.length_b   1.000
_cell.length_c   1.000
_cell.angle_alpha   90.00
_cell.angle_beta   90.00
_cell.angle_gamma   90.00
#
_symmetry.space_group_name_H-M   'P 1'
#
loop_
_entity.id
_entity.type
_entity.pdbx_description
1 polymer ?
#
loop_
_entity_poly.entity_id
_entity_poly.type
_entity_poly.pdbx_seq_one_letter_code
_entity_poly.pdbx_strand_id
1 'polypeptide(L)'
;MATSVSSMTSLEKRILELEKLQDQQMAEFKMSAMSMMESFSPSNMIRTALRDVVQSPDIRSAAINTAIGMGAGLLGRKLVVGNSGNMFKKITGTAVQFLVANFVRKKIPEMQKKTSGM
;
A
#
# COMPACT_ATOMS: atom_id res chain seq x y z
N MET A 1 -66.86 -37.81 -17.06
CA MET A 1 -65.63 -38.48 -16.61
C MET A 1 -64.35 -38.00 -17.32
N ALA A 2 -64.41 -37.19 -18.40
CA ALA A 2 -63.21 -36.74 -19.13
C ALA A 2 -62.47 -35.52 -18.54
N THR A 3 -63.00 -34.88 -17.50
CA THR A 3 -62.45 -33.60 -16.98
C THR A 3 -61.46 -33.76 -15.83
N SER A 4 -61.51 -34.84 -15.03
CA SER A 4 -60.59 -35.03 -13.89
C SER A 4 -59.17 -35.39 -14.35
N VAL A 5 -59.03 -36.23 -15.37
CA VAL A 5 -57.72 -36.67 -15.89
C VAL A 5 -56.96 -35.52 -16.55
N SER A 6 -57.65 -34.63 -17.27
CA SER A 6 -57.05 -33.42 -17.86
C SER A 6 -56.62 -32.41 -16.78
N SER A 7 -57.32 -32.35 -15.65
CA SER A 7 -56.95 -31.47 -14.53
C SER A 7 -55.70 -32.00 -13.81
N MET A 8 -55.59 -33.32 -13.61
CA MET A 8 -54.43 -33.96 -12.98
C MET A 8 -53.16 -33.81 -13.83
N THR A 9 -53.24 -34.04 -15.14
CA THR A 9 -52.09 -33.81 -16.05
C THR A 9 -51.70 -32.34 -16.15
N SER A 10 -52.64 -31.41 -16.00
CA SER A 10 -52.33 -29.97 -15.92
C SER A 10 -51.61 -29.60 -14.63
N LEU A 11 -51.94 -30.27 -13.52
CA LEU A 11 -51.37 -30.03 -12.21
C LEU A 11 -49.93 -30.55 -12.14
N GLU A 12 -49.70 -31.77 -12.62
CA GLU A 12 -48.35 -32.35 -12.73
C GLU A 12 -47.43 -31.49 -13.60
N LYS A 13 -47.91 -31.00 -14.75
CA LYS A 13 -47.14 -30.07 -15.58
C LYS A 13 -46.79 -28.78 -14.85
N ARG A 14 -47.73 -28.21 -14.08
CA ARG A 14 -47.50 -27.01 -13.27
C ARG A 14 -46.49 -27.27 -12.17
N ILE A 15 -46.57 -28.41 -11.50
CA ILE A 15 -45.62 -28.80 -10.44
C ILE A 15 -44.21 -28.91 -11.03
N LEU A 16 -44.07 -29.60 -12.16
CA LEU A 16 -42.78 -29.79 -12.83
C LEU A 16 -42.19 -28.45 -13.33
N GLU A 17 -43.03 -27.54 -13.81
CA GLU A 17 -42.62 -26.18 -14.19
C GLU A 17 -42.18 -25.35 -12.97
N LEU A 18 -42.92 -25.43 -11.86
CA LEU A 18 -42.59 -24.74 -10.61
C LEU A 18 -41.32 -25.28 -9.95
N GLU A 19 -41.11 -26.59 -9.95
CA GLU A 19 -39.88 -27.23 -9.46
C GLU A 19 -38.67 -26.74 -10.27
N LYS A 20 -38.78 -26.73 -11.60
CA LYS A 20 -37.72 -26.21 -12.47
C LYS A 20 -37.42 -24.73 -12.18
N LEU A 21 -38.45 -23.91 -11.99
CA LEU A 21 -38.28 -22.50 -11.64
C LEU A 21 -37.64 -22.33 -10.25
N GLN A 22 -38.02 -23.17 -9.28
CA GLN A 22 -37.44 -23.17 -7.95
C GLN A 22 -35.94 -23.51 -7.98
N ASP A 23 -35.56 -24.55 -8.72
CA ASP A 23 -34.17 -24.95 -8.87
C ASP A 23 -33.32 -23.84 -9.51
N GLN A 24 -33.86 -23.17 -10.54
CA GLN A 24 -33.21 -22.02 -11.17
C GLN A 24 -33.02 -20.86 -10.18
N GLN A 25 -34.07 -20.49 -9.47
CA GLN A 25 -33.99 -19.41 -8.46
C GLN A 25 -33.00 -19.74 -7.35
N MET A 26 -32.95 -21.01 -6.92
CA MET A 26 -32.03 -21.45 -5.87
C MET A 26 -30.56 -21.42 -6.35
N ALA A 27 -30.30 -21.77 -7.61
CA ALA A 27 -28.98 -21.66 -8.20
C ALA A 27 -28.52 -20.19 -8.31
N GLU A 28 -29.38 -19.29 -8.77
CA GLU A 28 -29.10 -17.85 -8.87
C GLU A 28 -28.84 -17.21 -7.50
N PHE A 29 -29.65 -17.57 -6.51
CA PHE A 29 -29.46 -17.13 -5.13
C PHE A 29 -28.12 -17.59 -4.58
N LYS A 30 -27.76 -18.87 -4.78
CA LYS A 30 -26.49 -19.43 -4.32
C LYS A 30 -25.29 -18.76 -4.97
N MET A 31 -25.35 -18.47 -6.27
CA MET A 31 -24.32 -17.72 -6.98
C MET A 31 -24.15 -16.31 -6.41
N SER A 32 -25.26 -15.60 -6.19
CA SER A 32 -25.24 -14.25 -5.62
C SER A 32 -24.67 -14.25 -4.19
N ALA A 33 -25.07 -15.21 -3.37
CA ALA A 33 -24.56 -15.38 -2.01
C ALA A 33 -23.05 -15.71 -2.01
N MET A 34 -22.59 -16.58 -2.91
CA MET A 34 -21.17 -16.92 -3.03
C MET A 34 -20.32 -15.73 -3.47
N SER A 35 -20.81 -14.93 -4.42
CA SER A 35 -20.15 -13.68 -4.85
C SER A 35 -20.09 -12.64 -3.74
N MET A 36 -21.15 -12.52 -2.93
CA MET A 36 -21.15 -11.67 -1.75
C MET A 36 -20.12 -12.16 -0.72
N MET A 37 -20.11 -13.46 -0.41
CA MET A 37 -19.13 -14.05 0.51
C MET A 37 -17.69 -13.86 0.03
N GLU A 38 -17.43 -13.98 -1.27
CA GLU A 38 -16.12 -13.66 -1.85
C GLU A 38 -15.77 -12.19 -1.69
N SER A 39 -16.72 -11.28 -1.83
CA SER A 39 -16.50 -9.84 -1.66
C SER A 39 -16.21 -9.47 -0.19
N PHE A 40 -16.85 -10.15 0.76
CA PHE A 40 -16.59 -10.03 2.20
C PHE A 40 -15.38 -10.84 2.68
N SER A 41 -14.72 -11.59 1.80
CA SER A 41 -13.50 -12.29 2.18
C SER A 41 -12.41 -11.28 2.59
N PRO A 42 -11.67 -11.53 3.67
CA PRO A 42 -10.64 -10.59 4.15
C PRO A 42 -9.62 -10.23 3.07
N SER A 43 -9.30 -11.17 2.19
CA SER A 43 -8.41 -10.98 1.04
C SER A 43 -8.96 -9.95 0.04
N ASN A 44 -10.24 -10.03 -0.33
CA ASN A 44 -10.86 -9.05 -1.22
C ASN A 44 -11.03 -7.69 -0.55
N MET A 45 -11.32 -7.64 0.75
CA MET A 45 -11.37 -6.38 1.50
C MET A 45 -10.00 -5.68 1.52
N ILE A 46 -8.93 -6.42 1.82
CA ILE A 46 -7.55 -5.89 1.80
C ILE A 46 -7.18 -5.44 0.38
N ARG A 47 -7.51 -6.23 -0.65
CA ARG A 47 -7.22 -5.88 -2.04
C ARG A 47 -7.94 -4.60 -2.47
N THR A 48 -9.19 -4.43 -2.05
CA THR A 48 -9.98 -3.23 -2.34
C THR A 48 -9.43 -2.02 -1.59
N ALA A 49 -9.15 -2.15 -0.29
CA ALA A 49 -8.53 -1.09 0.51
C ALA A 49 -7.15 -0.66 -0.03
N LEU A 50 -6.31 -1.60 -0.44
CA LEU A 50 -5.02 -1.30 -1.07
C LEU A 50 -5.19 -0.59 -2.42
N ARG A 51 -6.20 -0.97 -3.21
CA ARG A 51 -6.49 -0.30 -4.48
C ARG A 51 -6.94 1.14 -4.25
N ASP A 52 -7.78 1.37 -3.24
CA ASP A 52 -8.28 2.70 -2.87
C ASP A 52 -7.17 3.60 -2.31
N VAL A 53 -6.26 3.03 -1.52
CA VAL A 53 -5.03 3.70 -1.03
C VAL A 53 -4.14 4.15 -2.19
N VAL A 54 -3.98 3.32 -3.22
CA VAL A 54 -3.15 3.65 -4.39
C VAL A 54 -3.81 4.68 -5.30
N GLN A 55 -5.15 4.64 -5.43
CA GLN A 55 -5.91 5.53 -6.31
C GLN A 55 -6.16 6.92 -5.69
N SER A 56 -6.18 7.05 -4.37
CA SER A 56 -6.32 8.35 -3.70
C SER A 56 -4.96 9.08 -3.62
N PRO A 57 -4.81 10.28 -4.24
CA PRO A 57 -3.57 11.04 -4.20
C PRO A 57 -3.16 11.44 -2.77
N ASP A 58 -4.15 11.69 -1.91
CA ASP A 58 -3.96 12.17 -0.55
C ASP A 58 -3.46 11.04 0.36
N ILE A 59 -4.09 9.86 0.25
CA ILE A 59 -3.69 8.68 1.02
C ILE A 59 -2.33 8.14 0.55
N ARG A 60 -2.03 8.20 -0.75
CA ARG A 60 -0.70 7.87 -1.28
C ARG A 60 0.38 8.74 -0.64
N SER A 61 0.14 10.05 -0.59
CA SER A 61 1.09 11.01 0.00
C SER A 61 1.29 10.74 1.49
N ALA A 62 0.20 10.47 2.23
CA ALA A 62 0.28 10.07 3.63
C ALA A 62 1.07 8.77 3.82
N ALA A 63 0.81 7.73 3.03
CA ALA A 63 1.52 6.45 3.12
C ALA A 63 3.02 6.57 2.81
N ILE A 64 3.39 7.34 1.78
CA ILE A 64 4.79 7.63 1.46
C ILE A 64 5.46 8.39 2.61
N ASN A 65 4.81 9.42 3.14
CA ASN A 65 5.35 10.20 4.25
C ASN A 65 5.51 9.34 5.51
N THR A 66 4.57 8.46 5.82
CA THR A 66 4.69 7.51 6.93
C THR A 66 5.81 6.50 6.70
N ALA A 67 5.95 5.94 5.50
CA ALA A 67 7.03 5.02 5.16
C ALA A 67 8.41 5.69 5.28
N ILE A 68 8.53 6.92 4.77
CA ILE A 68 9.74 7.73 4.92
C ILE A 68 10.00 8.04 6.40
N GLY A 69 8.99 8.46 7.17
CA GLY A 69 9.12 8.76 8.59
C GLY A 69 9.55 7.55 9.41
N MET A 70 8.97 6.37 9.15
CA MET A 70 9.37 5.12 9.79
C MET A 70 10.78 4.70 9.38
N GLY A 71 11.09 4.73 8.08
CA GLY A 71 12.41 4.39 7.56
C GLY A 71 13.49 5.31 8.10
N ALA A 72 13.26 6.63 8.03
CA ALA A 72 14.14 7.65 8.57
C ALA A 72 14.26 7.56 10.10
N GLY A 73 13.18 7.25 10.83
CA GLY A 73 13.22 7.05 12.27
C GLY A 73 14.01 5.80 12.68
N LEU A 74 13.88 4.69 11.95
CA LEU A 74 14.64 3.45 12.17
C LEU A 74 16.12 3.64 11.83
N LEU A 75 16.43 4.24 10.68
CA LEU A 75 17.79 4.57 10.28
C LEU A 75 18.41 5.60 11.23
N GLY A 76 17.65 6.65 11.57
CA GLY A 76 18.03 7.66 12.55
C GLY A 76 18.32 7.05 13.91
N ARG A 77 17.48 6.16 14.43
CA ARG A 77 17.74 5.43 15.68
C ARG A 77 19.02 4.60 15.58
N LYS A 78 19.27 3.92 14.46
CA LYS A 78 20.53 3.18 14.26
C LYS A 78 21.77 4.10 14.22
N LEU A 79 21.64 5.31 13.69
CA LEU A 79 22.73 6.29 13.59
C LEU A 79 22.96 7.10 14.87
N VAL A 80 21.91 7.33 15.67
CA VAL A 80 21.94 8.20 16.85
C VAL A 80 22.05 7.41 18.16
N VAL A 81 21.36 6.26 18.28
CA VAL A 81 21.22 5.50 19.54
C VAL A 81 22.01 4.19 19.54
N GLY A 82 22.32 3.60 18.38
CA GLY A 82 23.14 2.40 18.29
C GLY A 82 24.63 2.65 18.62
N ASN A 83 25.43 1.59 18.76
CA ASN A 83 26.91 1.63 18.93
C ASN A 83 27.68 2.29 17.74
N SER A 84 26.98 3.05 16.92
CA SER A 84 27.39 3.75 15.71
C SER A 84 27.89 5.17 15.96
N GLY A 85 28.16 5.54 17.22
CA GLY A 85 28.80 6.83 17.55
C GLY A 85 30.04 7.10 16.68
N ASN A 86 30.76 6.05 16.25
CA ASN A 86 31.87 6.16 15.29
C ASN A 86 31.44 6.57 13.86
N MET A 87 30.28 6.14 13.37
CA MET A 87 29.80 6.46 12.02
C MET A 87 29.33 7.91 11.94
N PHE A 88 28.50 8.36 12.89
CA PHE A 88 28.07 9.76 12.95
C PHE A 88 29.26 10.70 13.17
N LYS A 89 30.15 10.39 14.12
CA LYS A 89 31.39 11.17 14.33
C LYS A 89 32.29 11.18 13.08
N LYS A 90 32.41 10.07 12.34
CA LYS A 90 33.17 10.04 11.07
C LYS A 90 32.58 10.97 10.03
N ILE A 91 31.26 10.93 9.82
CA ILE A 91 30.59 11.73 8.80
C ILE A 91 30.74 13.22 9.14
N THR A 92 30.40 13.60 10.38
CA THR A 92 30.51 14.99 10.83
C THR A 92 31.96 15.47 10.85
N GLY A 93 32.90 14.63 11.31
CA GLY A 93 34.32 14.95 11.31
C GLY A 93 34.88 15.15 9.90
N THR A 94 34.52 14.29 8.95
CA THR A 94 34.93 14.41 7.54
C THR A 94 34.33 15.67 6.90
N ALA A 95 33.06 15.99 7.20
CA ALA A 95 32.41 17.20 6.70
C ALA A 95 33.10 18.48 7.22
N VAL A 96 33.40 18.54 8.52
CA VAL A 96 34.15 19.67 9.12
C VAL A 96 35.54 19.78 8.49
N GLN A 97 36.25 18.65 8.37
CA GLN A 97 37.59 18.63 7.77
C GLN A 97 37.56 19.10 6.31
N PHE A 98 36.54 18.70 5.54
CA PHE A 98 36.36 19.16 4.17
C PHE A 98 36.07 20.66 4.10
N LEU A 99 35.20 21.19 4.96
CA LEU A 99 34.89 22.63 5.01
C LEU A 99 36.14 23.45 5.36
N VAL A 100 36.88 23.06 6.39
CA VAL A 100 38.12 23.72 6.79
C VAL A 100 39.17 23.61 5.69
N ALA A 101 39.37 22.44 5.10
CA ALA A 101 40.35 22.24 4.02
C ALA A 101 40.02 23.10 2.79
N ASN A 102 38.75 23.22 2.41
CA ASN A 102 38.35 24.09 1.30
C ASN A 102 38.49 25.57 1.64
N PHE A 103 38.18 25.97 2.89
CA PHE A 103 38.34 27.36 3.35
C PHE A 103 39.82 27.77 3.36
N VAL A 104 40.68 26.93 3.93
CA VAL A 104 42.13 27.13 3.99
C VAL A 104 42.73 27.12 2.58
N ARG A 105 42.34 26.18 1.71
CA ARG A 105 42.79 26.14 0.31
C ARG A 105 42.45 27.42 -0.46
N LYS A 106 41.31 28.04 -0.18
CA LYS A 106 40.90 29.31 -0.82
C LYS A 106 41.63 30.52 -0.24
N LYS A 107 41.95 30.55 1.07
CA LYS A 107 42.57 31.70 1.75
C LYS A 107 44.10 31.74 1.67
N ILE A 108 44.79 30.60 1.64
CA ILE A 108 46.26 30.56 1.60
C ILE A 108 46.88 31.23 0.35
N PRO A 109 46.42 31.02 -0.89
CA PRO A 109 47.01 31.68 -2.05
C PRO A 109 46.81 33.20 -2.07
N GLU A 110 45.82 33.75 -1.35
CA GLU A 110 45.67 35.21 -1.19
C GLU A 110 46.66 35.81 -0.19
N MET A 111 47.09 35.04 0.82
CA MET A 111 48.02 35.51 1.86
C MET A 111 49.48 35.54 1.37
N GLN A 112 49.88 34.67 0.44
CA GLN A 112 51.23 34.68 -0.15
C GLN A 112 51.41 35.80 -1.21
N LYS A 113 50.35 36.17 -1.93
CA LYS A 113 50.41 37.28 -2.91
C LYS A 113 50.57 38.64 -2.24
N LYS A 114 50.14 38.79 -0.98
CA LYS A 114 50.21 40.04 -0.22
C LYS A 114 51.55 40.24 0.51
N THR A 115 52.32 39.17 0.72
CA THR A 115 53.64 39.22 1.39
C THR A 115 54.83 39.17 0.45
N SER A 116 54.69 38.66 -0.79
CA SER A 116 55.72 38.80 -1.84
C SER A 116 55.56 40.06 -2.70
N GLY A 117 54.67 40.98 -2.31
CA GLY A 117 54.45 42.28 -2.96
C GLY A 117 54.90 43.49 -2.12
N MET A 118 55.68 43.27 -1.06
CA MET A 118 56.44 44.30 -0.34
C MET A 118 57.92 44.00 -0.45
#